data_AF-A0A1G7TB65-F1
#
_entry.id   AF-A0A1G7TB65-F1
#
_cell.length_a   1.000
_cell.length_b   1.000
_cell.length_c   1.000
_cell.angle_alpha   90.00
_cell.angle_beta   90.00
_cell.angle_gamma   90.00
#
_symmetry.space_group_name_H-M   'P 1'
#
loop_
_entity.id
_entity.type
_entity.pdbx_description
1 polymer ?
#
loop_
_entity_poly.entity_id
_entity_poly.type
_entity_poly.pdbx_seq_one_letter_code
_entity_poly.pdbx_strand_id
1 'polypeptide(L)'
;MGSSVHCSTGTKSKRFSARKTSFGSGRGSLPRVASQLSEPWAGEGEKAIAKRPAWQNEEVFGKVEELAQQIRISISEACQKGYERRDLIFLIQLLIKDFSAIKGSQFRRAIDNVITSESAKYGFINLSAVELEEVWKEV
;
A
#
# COMPACT_ATOMS: atom_id res chain seq x y z
N MET A 1 -35.14 -30.39 41.53
CA MET A 1 -34.89 -31.56 40.67
C MET A 1 -34.35 -30.98 39.37
N GLY A 2 -33.05 -30.72 39.26
CA GLY A 2 -32.00 -31.66 38.79
C GLY A 2 -31.92 -31.56 37.26
N SER A 3 -30.82 -31.33 36.55
CA SER A 3 -29.38 -31.20 36.83
C SER A 3 -28.78 -30.42 35.66
N SER A 4 -27.95 -29.40 35.90
CA SER A 4 -26.50 -29.41 35.63
C SER A 4 -26.01 -30.39 34.55
N VAL A 5 -25.48 -29.85 33.46
CA VAL A 5 -24.46 -30.54 32.65
C VAL A 5 -23.38 -29.55 32.25
N HIS A 6 -22.33 -29.49 33.06
CA HIS A 6 -21.00 -29.07 32.64
C HIS A 6 -20.44 -30.12 31.67
N CYS A 7 -19.76 -29.68 30.61
CA CYS A 7 -18.79 -30.50 29.90
C CYS A 7 -17.44 -29.79 29.89
N SER A 8 -16.57 -30.23 30.80
CA SER A 8 -15.13 -30.00 30.77
C SER A 8 -14.46 -31.30 30.34
N THR A 9 -13.61 -31.26 29.32
CA THR A 9 -12.43 -32.12 29.07
C THR A 9 -11.77 -31.57 27.79
N GLY A 10 -10.47 -31.47 27.58
CA GLY A 10 -9.30 -31.96 28.30
C GLY A 10 -8.17 -32.22 27.28
N THR A 11 -7.00 -31.61 27.50
CA THR A 11 -5.65 -32.09 27.13
C THR A 11 -5.27 -32.33 25.64
N LYS A 12 -4.16 -31.72 25.18
CA LYS A 12 -2.81 -32.35 25.22
C LYS A 12 -1.70 -31.44 24.67
N SER A 13 -0.66 -31.39 25.50
CA SER A 13 0.69 -30.91 25.27
C SER A 13 1.42 -31.67 24.15
N LYS A 14 2.17 -30.96 23.31
CA LYS A 14 3.33 -31.53 22.59
C LYS A 14 4.45 -30.49 22.52
N ARG A 15 5.38 -30.61 23.48
CA ARG A 15 6.77 -30.17 23.38
C ARG A 15 7.40 -30.89 22.18
N PHE A 16 8.09 -30.17 21.31
CA PHE A 16 9.03 -30.76 20.37
C PHE A 16 10.42 -30.16 20.59
N SER A 17 11.33 -31.08 20.88
CA SER A 17 12.71 -30.86 21.30
C SER A 17 13.59 -30.28 20.20
N ALA A 18 14.50 -29.42 20.66
CA ALA A 18 15.65 -28.91 19.93
C ALA A 18 16.49 -30.04 19.31
N ARG A 19 16.88 -29.88 18.05
CA ARG A 19 17.95 -30.64 17.41
C ARG A 19 19.17 -29.73 17.28
N LYS A 20 20.19 -30.00 18.11
CA LYS A 20 21.53 -29.40 18.02
C LYS A 20 22.23 -29.96 16.78
N THR A 21 22.76 -29.09 15.93
CA THR A 21 23.76 -29.45 14.92
C THR A 21 25.14 -29.04 15.43
N SER A 22 26.09 -29.97 15.29
CA SER A 22 27.43 -29.94 15.86
C SER A 22 28.46 -29.64 14.78
N PHE A 23 29.43 -28.80 15.14
CA PHE A 23 30.83 -28.70 14.72
C PHE A 23 31.25 -29.14 13.31
N GLY A 24 31.86 -28.21 12.59
CA GLY A 24 32.78 -28.46 11.48
C GLY A 24 33.88 -27.40 11.45
N SER A 25 35.01 -27.69 12.11
CA SER A 25 36.26 -26.94 11.97
C SER A 25 36.88 -27.20 10.61
N GLY A 26 37.09 -26.17 9.80
CA GLY A 26 37.88 -26.22 8.58
C GLY A 26 38.86 -25.06 8.54
N ARG A 27 40.11 -25.31 8.98
CA ARG A 27 41.24 -24.40 8.74
C ARG A 27 41.68 -24.61 7.29
N GLY A 28 41.50 -23.59 6.45
CA GLY A 28 41.96 -23.57 5.06
C GLY A 28 42.72 -22.27 4.80
N SER A 29 43.98 -22.44 4.39
CA SER A 29 45.04 -21.46 4.18
C SER A 29 44.70 -20.20 3.38
N LEU A 30 45.20 -19.05 3.84
CA LEU A 30 45.33 -17.82 3.05
C LEU A 30 46.76 -17.74 2.46
N PRO A 31 46.94 -17.54 1.15
CA PRO A 31 48.15 -16.93 0.64
C PRO A 31 48.02 -15.41 0.60
N ARG A 32 49.01 -14.78 1.21
CA ARG A 32 49.38 -13.36 1.16
C ARG A 32 50.02 -13.07 -0.19
N VAL A 33 49.41 -12.19 -0.99
CA VAL A 33 50.13 -11.41 -2.00
C VAL A 33 49.69 -9.96 -1.90
N ALA A 34 50.69 -9.09 -1.73
CA ALA A 34 50.56 -7.66 -1.61
C ALA A 34 50.95 -6.98 -2.93
N SER A 35 50.34 -5.82 -3.15
CA SER A 35 50.88 -4.68 -3.90
C SER A 35 50.96 -4.75 -5.43
N GLN A 36 50.04 -4.04 -6.07
CA GLN A 36 50.16 -3.18 -7.27
C GLN A 36 48.75 -3.07 -7.86
N LEU A 37 48.20 -1.96 -8.30
CA LEU A 37 48.67 -0.62 -8.61
C LEU A 37 47.37 0.13 -8.95
N SER A 38 47.24 1.36 -8.46
CA SER A 38 46.24 2.38 -8.74
C SER A 38 45.34 2.15 -9.98
N GLU A 39 44.05 1.91 -9.77
CA GLU A 39 43.05 2.13 -10.83
C GLU A 39 42.60 3.60 -10.78
N PRO A 40 42.83 4.38 -11.85
CA PRO A 40 42.35 5.75 -11.94
C PRO A 40 40.83 5.75 -12.06
N TRP A 41 40.18 6.49 -11.17
CA TRP A 41 38.76 6.84 -11.25
C TRP A 41 38.56 7.82 -12.41
N ALA A 42 38.63 7.32 -13.64
CA ALA A 42 38.16 8.02 -14.81
C ALA A 42 36.64 7.88 -14.85
N GLY A 43 35.96 8.99 -14.57
CA GLY A 43 34.52 9.08 -14.64
C GLY A 43 34.03 8.82 -16.06
N GLU A 44 32.92 8.09 -16.14
CA GLU A 44 31.84 8.24 -17.12
C GLU A 44 30.72 7.31 -16.64
N GLY A 45 30.03 7.76 -15.59
CA GLY A 45 28.88 7.09 -15.01
C GLY A 45 27.62 7.85 -15.39
N GLU A 46 27.11 7.50 -16.56
CA GLU A 46 25.80 7.89 -17.08
C GLU A 46 24.75 7.98 -15.96
N LYS A 47 24.02 9.10 -15.96
CA LYS A 47 23.03 9.56 -14.98
C LYS A 47 22.12 8.43 -14.47
N ALA A 48 22.54 7.75 -13.40
CA ALA A 48 21.68 6.88 -12.62
C ALA A 48 20.67 7.77 -11.87
N ILE A 49 19.58 8.13 -12.54
CA ILE A 49 18.36 8.57 -11.86
C ILE A 49 17.89 7.32 -11.11
N ALA A 50 18.40 7.14 -9.89
CA ALA A 50 17.80 6.29 -8.90
C ALA A 50 16.35 6.77 -8.79
N LYS A 51 15.44 6.07 -9.45
CA LYS A 51 14.00 6.30 -9.35
C LYS A 51 13.66 5.98 -7.90
N ARG A 52 13.80 6.98 -7.02
CA ARG A 52 13.28 6.89 -5.66
C ARG A 52 11.82 6.50 -5.81
N PRO A 53 11.37 5.45 -5.11
CA PRO A 53 10.00 4.98 -5.27
C PRO A 53 9.04 6.12 -4.92
N ALA A 54 7.87 6.17 -5.56
CA ALA A 54 6.96 7.32 -5.51
C ALA A 54 6.58 7.78 -4.08
N TRP A 55 6.69 6.89 -3.08
CA TRP A 55 6.50 7.22 -1.65
C TRP A 55 7.61 8.04 -1.00
N GLN A 56 8.79 8.12 -1.62
CA GLN A 56 9.87 9.02 -1.20
C GLN A 56 9.78 10.40 -1.84
N ASN A 57 8.79 10.63 -2.70
CA ASN A 57 8.58 11.92 -3.33
C ASN A 57 7.52 12.68 -2.55
N GLU A 58 7.96 13.60 -1.68
CA GLU A 58 7.08 14.43 -0.85
C GLU A 58 6.05 15.21 -1.68
N GLU A 59 6.38 15.58 -2.92
CA GLU A 59 5.45 16.25 -3.83
C GLU A 59 4.30 15.33 -4.25
N VAL A 60 4.58 14.06 -4.53
CA VAL A 60 3.55 13.07 -4.90
C VAL A 60 2.67 12.78 -3.69
N PHE A 61 3.27 12.70 -2.49
CA PHE A 61 2.51 12.52 -1.26
C PHE A 61 1.56 13.69 -0.99
N GLY A 62 2.05 14.93 -1.12
CA GLY A 62 1.21 16.13 -0.99
C GLY A 62 0.03 16.14 -1.97
N LYS A 63 0.27 15.76 -3.23
CA LYS A 63 -0.78 15.61 -4.25
C LYS A 63 -1.82 14.55 -3.90
N VAL A 64 -1.41 13.44 -3.27
CA VAL A 64 -2.31 12.38 -2.81
C VAL A 64 -3.18 12.86 -1.65
N GLU A 65 -2.61 13.58 -0.69
CA GLU A 65 -3.38 14.17 0.41
C GLU A 65 -4.36 15.23 -0.10
N GLU A 66 -3.95 16.08 -1.03
CA GLU A 66 -4.80 17.08 -1.65
C GLU A 66 -5.98 16.42 -2.38
N LEU A 67 -5.72 15.43 -3.25
CA LEU A 67 -6.77 14.67 -3.92
C LEU A 67 -7.73 14.01 -2.91
N ALA A 68 -7.18 13.41 -1.85
CA ALA A 68 -8.00 12.79 -0.81
C ALA A 68 -8.91 13.81 -0.10
N GLN A 69 -8.43 15.03 0.16
CA GLN A 69 -9.28 16.10 0.71
C GLN A 69 -10.36 16.53 -0.28
N GLN A 70 -10.01 16.74 -1.54
CA GLN A 70 -10.95 17.14 -2.59
C GLN A 70 -12.07 16.11 -2.78
N ILE A 71 -11.72 14.82 -2.77
CA ILE A 71 -12.70 13.72 -2.82
C ILE A 71 -13.64 13.77 -1.61
N ARG A 72 -13.11 14.00 -0.40
CA ARG A 72 -13.94 14.08 0.81
C ARG A 72 -14.96 15.21 0.74
N ILE A 73 -14.50 16.40 0.34
CA ILE A 73 -15.34 17.58 0.18
C ILE A 73 -16.41 17.30 -0.88
N SER A 74 -15.99 16.79 -2.04
CA SER A 74 -16.87 16.52 -3.17
C SER A 74 -17.94 15.47 -2.84
N ILE A 75 -17.59 14.40 -2.12
CA ILE A 75 -18.57 13.40 -1.64
C ILE A 75 -19.56 14.06 -0.67
N SER A 76 -19.07 14.85 0.29
CA SER A 76 -19.93 15.55 1.26
C SER A 76 -20.92 16.50 0.56
N GLU A 77 -20.42 17.30 -0.39
CA GLU A 77 -21.26 18.22 -1.16
C GLU A 77 -22.26 17.49 -2.06
N ALA A 78 -21.82 16.43 -2.74
CA ALA A 78 -22.68 15.59 -3.57
C ALA A 78 -23.82 14.97 -2.74
N CYS A 79 -23.51 14.48 -1.54
CA CYS A 79 -24.52 13.96 -0.61
C CYS A 79 -25.50 15.07 -0.15
N GLN A 80 -25.01 16.27 0.16
CA GLN A 80 -25.88 17.40 0.56
C GLN A 80 -26.79 17.88 -0.58
N LYS A 81 -26.28 17.87 -1.80
CA LYS A 81 -27.01 18.30 -3.00
C LYS A 81 -27.89 17.20 -3.61
N GLY A 82 -27.80 15.96 -3.11
CA GLY A 82 -28.59 14.83 -3.58
C GLY A 82 -28.16 14.30 -4.96
N TYR A 83 -26.86 14.31 -5.25
CA TYR A 83 -26.32 13.81 -6.52
C TYR A 83 -26.62 12.33 -6.70
N GLU A 84 -26.89 11.93 -7.94
CA GLU A 84 -26.97 10.52 -8.26
C GLU A 84 -25.59 9.87 -8.25
N ARG A 85 -25.57 8.55 -8.13
CA ARG A 85 -24.33 7.78 -8.07
C ARG A 85 -23.44 7.98 -9.29
N ARG A 86 -24.03 8.08 -10.49
CA ARG A 86 -23.27 8.30 -11.73
C ARG A 86 -22.58 9.66 -11.74
N ASP A 87 -23.27 10.68 -11.23
CA ASP A 87 -22.70 12.03 -11.12
C ASP A 87 -21.55 12.06 -10.11
N LEU A 88 -21.66 11.30 -9.02
CA LEU A 88 -20.55 11.15 -8.07
C LEU A 88 -19.34 10.47 -8.72
N ILE A 89 -19.56 9.37 -9.46
CA ILE A 89 -18.49 8.66 -10.18
C ILE A 89 -17.81 9.62 -11.16
N PHE A 90 -18.58 10.37 -11.94
CA PHE A 90 -18.07 11.34 -12.90
C PHE A 90 -17.28 12.48 -12.23
N LEU A 91 -17.78 13.00 -11.11
CA LEU A 91 -17.11 14.04 -10.34
C LEU A 91 -15.75 13.55 -9.83
N ILE A 92 -15.68 12.33 -9.28
CA ILE A 92 -14.43 11.77 -8.79
C ILE A 92 -13.46 11.45 -9.96
N GLN A 93 -13.96 10.99 -11.10
CA GLN A 93 -13.15 10.81 -12.32
C GLN A 93 -12.49 12.12 -12.76
N LEU A 94 -13.24 13.23 -12.72
CA LEU A 94 -12.72 14.55 -13.07
C LEU A 94 -11.60 14.97 -12.10
N LEU A 95 -11.81 14.80 -10.80
CA LEU A 95 -10.77 15.06 -9.79
C LEU A 95 -9.53 14.22 -10.04
N ILE A 96 -9.65 12.91 -10.27
CA ILE A 96 -8.50 12.03 -10.49
C ILE A 96 -7.76 12.38 -11.79
N LYS A 97 -8.46 12.87 -12.81
CA LYS A 97 -7.85 13.28 -14.10
C LYS A 97 -6.83 14.40 -13.92
N ASP A 98 -7.07 15.33 -13.00
CA ASP A 98 -6.13 16.41 -12.68
C ASP A 98 -4.85 15.90 -11.96
N PHE A 99 -4.90 14.70 -11.36
CA PHE A 99 -3.78 14.10 -10.64
C PHE A 99 -3.25 12.83 -11.33
N SER A 100 -2.81 12.97 -12.58
CA SER A 100 -2.26 11.87 -13.41
C SER A 100 -1.10 11.10 -12.77
N ALA A 101 -0.32 11.74 -11.89
CA ALA A 101 0.76 11.11 -11.14
C ALA A 101 0.29 9.98 -10.19
N ILE A 102 -1.00 9.96 -9.83
CA ILE A 102 -1.57 9.03 -8.85
C ILE A 102 -2.13 7.76 -9.52
N LYS A 103 -2.67 7.84 -10.75
CA LYS A 103 -3.33 6.73 -11.45
C LYS A 103 -2.47 5.46 -11.58
N GLY A 104 -1.17 5.61 -11.81
CA GLY A 104 -0.22 4.50 -11.94
C GLY A 104 0.53 4.16 -10.65
N SER A 105 0.15 4.77 -9.52
CA SER A 105 0.90 4.67 -8.27
C SER A 105 0.28 3.66 -7.30
N GLN A 106 1.08 3.26 -6.32
CA GLN A 106 0.63 2.45 -5.18
C GLN A 106 -0.43 3.16 -4.31
N PHE A 107 -0.66 4.46 -4.51
CA PHE A 107 -1.63 5.24 -3.74
C PHE A 107 -3.07 5.04 -4.19
N ARG A 108 -3.31 4.38 -5.33
CA ARG A 108 -4.66 4.02 -5.81
C ARG A 108 -5.50 3.40 -4.69
N ARG A 109 -4.96 2.39 -4.01
CA ARG A 109 -5.66 1.73 -2.89
C ARG A 109 -5.97 2.66 -1.72
N ALA A 110 -5.11 3.65 -1.46
CA ALA A 110 -5.37 4.63 -0.42
C ALA A 110 -6.54 5.56 -0.82
N ILE A 111 -6.60 5.98 -2.08
CA ILE A 111 -7.71 6.79 -2.62
C ILE A 111 -9.01 5.97 -2.62
N ASP A 112 -8.98 4.71 -3.04
CA ASP A 112 -10.12 3.78 -2.99
C ASP A 112 -10.70 3.67 -1.58
N ASN A 113 -9.82 3.57 -0.57
CA ASN A 113 -10.22 3.55 0.83
C ASN A 113 -10.84 4.88 1.27
N VAL A 114 -10.33 6.03 0.80
CA VAL A 114 -10.92 7.35 1.10
C VAL A 114 -12.32 7.45 0.51
N ILE A 115 -12.50 7.09 -0.76
CA ILE A 115 -13.81 7.12 -1.42
C ILE A 115 -14.80 6.21 -0.67
N THR A 116 -14.39 4.98 -0.37
CA THR A 116 -15.25 3.99 0.32
C THR A 116 -15.61 4.45 1.72
N SER A 117 -14.62 4.88 2.52
CA SER A 117 -14.85 5.27 3.91
C SER A 117 -15.65 6.56 4.03
N GLU A 118 -15.42 7.54 3.15
CA GLU A 118 -16.17 8.79 3.19
C GLU A 118 -17.62 8.58 2.74
N SER A 119 -17.82 7.85 1.66
CA SER A 119 -19.16 7.58 1.14
C SER A 119 -20.00 6.72 2.09
N ALA A 120 -19.37 5.80 2.84
CA ALA A 120 -20.02 5.02 3.89
C ALA A 120 -20.58 5.88 5.04
N LYS A 121 -20.01 7.07 5.33
CA LYS A 121 -20.50 7.96 6.40
C LYS A 121 -21.91 8.48 6.13
N TYR A 122 -22.23 8.75 4.87
CA TYR A 122 -23.49 9.34 4.47
C TYR A 122 -24.56 8.29 4.16
N GLY A 123 -24.19 7.01 4.10
CA GLY A 123 -25.10 5.87 3.88
C GLY A 123 -25.80 5.83 2.52
N PHE A 124 -25.73 6.91 1.73
CA PHE A 124 -26.51 7.10 0.52
C PHE A 124 -25.80 6.56 -0.75
N ILE A 125 -24.46 6.53 -0.76
CA ILE A 125 -23.68 6.19 -1.96
C ILE A 125 -22.52 5.25 -1.62
N ASN A 126 -22.80 4.05 -1.13
CA ASN A 126 -21.72 3.06 -1.01
C ASN A 126 -21.36 2.56 -2.42
N LEU A 127 -20.26 3.05 -2.99
CA LEU A 127 -19.80 2.61 -4.30
C LEU A 127 -19.36 1.14 -4.22
N SER A 128 -19.93 0.30 -5.07
CA SER A 128 -19.51 -1.09 -5.23
C SER A 128 -18.10 -1.16 -5.81
N ALA A 129 -17.47 -2.33 -5.70
CA ALA A 129 -16.15 -2.56 -6.30
C ALA A 129 -16.14 -2.30 -7.81
N VAL A 130 -17.25 -2.58 -8.52
CA VAL A 130 -17.36 -2.33 -9.96
C VAL A 130 -17.35 -0.83 -10.25
N GLU A 131 -18.11 -0.04 -9.47
CA GLU A 131 -18.19 1.41 -9.61
C GLU A 131 -16.87 2.09 -9.20
N LEU A 132 -16.17 1.52 -8.22
CA LEU A 132 -14.84 1.98 -7.84
C LEU A 132 -13.83 1.75 -8.98
N GLU A 133 -13.90 0.62 -9.69
CA GLU A 133 -13.11 0.43 -10.92
C GLU A 133 -13.51 1.41 -12.03
N GLU A 134 -14.79 1.80 -12.11
CA GLU A 134 -15.24 2.82 -13.05
C GLU A 134 -14.63 4.18 -12.78
N VAL A 135 -14.47 4.57 -11.52
CA VAL A 135 -13.83 5.84 -11.12
C VAL A 135 -12.42 6.00 -11.70
N TRP A 136 -11.72 4.90 -12.00
CA TRP A 136 -10.38 4.94 -12.61
C TRP A 136 -10.38 4.89 -14.15
N LYS A 137 -11.52 4.59 -14.78
CA LYS A 137 -11.66 4.63 -16.24
C LYS A 137 -11.58 6.07 -16.74
N GLU A 138 -11.02 6.25 -17.92
CA GLU A 138 -10.97 7.56 -18.56
C GLU A 138 -12.36 7.99 -19.05
N VAL A 139 -12.66 9.27 -18.83
CA VAL A 139 -13.82 10.01 -19.34
C VAL A 139 -13.42 10.98 -20.44
#